data_AF-A0A1X7VJV0-F1
#
_entry.id   AF-A0A1X7VJV0-F1
#
_cell.length_a   1.000
_cell.length_b   1.000
_cell.length_c   1.000
_cell.angle_alpha   90.00
_cell.angle_beta   90.00
_cell.angle_gamma   90.00
#
_symmetry.space_group_name_H-M   'P 1'
#
loop_
_entity.id
_entity.type
_entity.pdbx_description
1 polymer ?
#
loop_
_entity_poly.entity_id
_entity_poly.type
_entity_poly.pdbx_seq_one_letter_code
_entity_poly.pdbx_strand_id
1 'polypeptide(L)'
;MLAIGAQVMLRRLVSCDTIDDSLEQEAVQIEPVTAKFYDKQGVTLQRTQLPLLPCWAATRHKVQGLSLNADVIDLGPKMFEDGMAYVALSRVRTLQGVAQLGLVEKKITLSTVANDEMNRLRNHRL
;
A
#
# COMPACT_ATOMS: atom_id res chain seq x y z
N MET A 1 -0.54 12.48 20.82
CA MET A 1 -0.82 13.13 19.52
C MET A 1 0.25 12.66 18.54
N LEU A 2 -0.14 12.30 17.31
CA LEU A 2 0.66 11.70 16.21
C LEU A 2 0.90 10.18 16.23
N ALA A 3 -0.12 9.44 15.76
CA ALA A 3 0.08 8.45 14.71
C ALA A 3 -0.98 8.71 13.63
N ILE A 4 -0.78 9.81 12.91
CA ILE A 4 -1.48 10.09 11.65
C ILE A 4 -1.03 9.01 10.66
N GLY A 5 -1.95 8.27 10.06
CA GLY A 5 -1.61 7.36 8.95
C GLY A 5 -2.39 6.06 8.84
N ALA A 6 -3.62 5.98 9.34
CA ALA A 6 -4.63 5.06 8.83
C ALA A 6 -5.67 5.95 8.13
N GLN A 7 -6.06 5.78 6.88
CA GLN A 7 -6.72 4.61 6.32
C GLN A 7 -6.85 4.80 4.80
N VAL A 8 -6.05 4.12 3.98
CA VAL A 8 -6.53 3.69 2.65
C VAL A 8 -6.12 2.24 2.52
N MET A 9 -7.12 1.37 2.58
CA MET A 9 -6.96 -0.08 2.63
C MET A 9 -7.00 -0.60 1.19
N LEU A 10 -5.85 -1.01 0.66
CA LEU A 10 -5.83 -1.84 -0.55
C LEU A 10 -6.01 -3.27 -0.06
N ARG A 11 -7.14 -3.88 -0.41
CA ARG A 11 -7.41 -5.29 -0.13
C ARG A 11 -6.93 -6.06 -1.35
N ARG A 12 -5.77 -6.68 -1.25
CA ARG A 12 -5.23 -7.55 -2.29
C ARG A 12 -6.25 -8.67 -2.54
N LEU A 13 -6.92 -8.61 -3.69
CA LEU A 13 -7.53 -9.80 -4.27
C LEU A 13 -6.35 -10.66 -4.67
N VAL A 14 -6.04 -11.64 -3.83
CA VAL A 14 -5.20 -12.74 -4.26
C VAL A 14 -5.97 -13.41 -5.40
N SER A 15 -5.68 -13.06 -6.66
CA SER A 15 -5.42 -14.16 -7.60
C SER A 15 -4.28 -14.87 -6.93
N CYS A 16 -4.50 -16.13 -6.57
CA CYS A 16 -3.48 -17.03 -6.09
C CYS A 16 -2.20 -16.72 -6.90
N ASP A 17 -1.24 -15.98 -6.32
CA ASP A 17 0.12 -16.46 -6.44
C ASP A 17 -0.04 -17.78 -5.73
N THR A 18 -0.31 -18.82 -6.51
CA THR A 18 -0.51 -20.15 -5.99
C THR A 18 0.69 -20.33 -5.08
N ILE A 19 0.43 -20.47 -3.78
CA ILE A 19 1.25 -21.41 -3.03
C ILE A 19 1.08 -22.64 -3.90
N ASP A 20 2.10 -22.91 -4.70
CA ASP A 20 2.07 -24.00 -5.66
C ASP A 20 1.93 -25.22 -4.74
N ASP A 21 0.69 -25.72 -4.59
CA ASP A 21 0.34 -26.88 -3.77
C ASP A 21 1.08 -28.14 -4.26
N SER A 22 1.80 -28.01 -5.38
CA SER A 22 2.71 -28.94 -6.02
C SER A 22 4.11 -28.99 -5.40
N LEU A 23 4.50 -28.02 -4.57
CA LEU A 23 5.75 -28.05 -3.82
C LEU A 23 5.42 -28.35 -2.36
N GLU A 24 5.86 -29.51 -1.85
CA GLU A 24 5.89 -29.79 -0.43
C GLU A 24 6.80 -28.74 0.25
N GLN A 25 6.21 -27.61 0.64
CA GLN A 25 6.90 -26.60 1.41
C GLN A 25 7.01 -27.12 2.84
N GLU A 26 8.23 -27.36 3.28
CA GLU A 26 8.52 -27.72 4.65
C GLU A 26 7.99 -26.62 5.59
N ALA A 27 7.20 -27.01 6.58
CA ALA A 27 6.60 -26.07 7.52
C ALA A 27 7.69 -25.38 8.33
N VAL A 28 7.79 -24.05 8.21
CA VAL A 28 8.71 -23.25 9.00
C VAL A 28 8.05 -22.89 10.34
N GLN A 29 8.65 -23.34 11.44
CA GLN A 29 8.23 -22.94 12.78
C GLN A 29 8.52 -21.44 13.00
N ILE A 30 7.52 -20.70 13.46
CA ILE A 30 7.60 -19.24 13.67
C ILE A 30 7.69 -18.95 15.17
N GLU A 31 8.84 -18.43 15.59
CA GLU A 31 9.10 -18.11 16.99
C GLU A 31 8.84 -16.62 17.30
N PRO A 32 8.39 -16.28 18.53
CA PRO A 32 8.25 -14.90 18.97
C PRO A 32 9.59 -14.16 18.99
N VAL A 33 9.60 -12.93 18.48
CA VAL A 33 10.77 -12.04 18.46
C VAL A 33 10.55 -10.88 19.43
N THR A 34 11.55 -10.59 20.25
CA THR A 34 11.55 -9.46 21.18
C THR A 34 12.33 -8.28 20.59
N ALA A 35 11.65 -7.17 20.32
CA ALA A 35 12.25 -5.90 19.92
C ALA A 35 12.40 -4.98 21.15
N LYS A 36 13.54 -4.29 21.25
CA LYS A 36 13.81 -3.28 22.29
C LYS A 36 13.85 -1.89 21.66
N PHE A 37 13.24 -0.92 22.32
CA PHE A 37 13.19 0.48 21.90
C PHE A 37 13.75 1.33 23.03
N TYR A 38 14.54 2.33 22.68
CA TYR A 38 15.19 3.23 23.63
C TYR A 38 14.65 4.64 23.40
N ASP A 39 14.07 5.22 24.44
CA ASP A 39 13.64 6.62 24.41
C ASP A 39 14.81 7.56 24.71
N LYS A 40 14.71 8.83 24.28
CA LYS A 40 15.71 9.87 24.51
C LYS A 40 15.92 10.17 26.00
N GLN A 41 14.93 9.89 26.86
CA GLN A 41 15.06 10.00 28.32
C GLN A 41 15.57 8.72 29.00
N GLY A 42 16.05 7.72 28.26
CA GLY A 42 16.65 6.50 28.82
C GLY A 42 15.65 5.42 29.24
N VAL A 43 14.37 5.60 28.97
CA VAL A 43 13.34 4.56 29.17
C VAL A 43 13.51 3.47 28.12
N THR A 44 13.57 2.21 28.55
CA THR A 44 13.63 1.04 27.66
C THR A 44 12.26 0.39 27.56
N LEU A 45 11.73 0.29 26.34
CA LEU A 45 10.49 -0.44 26.03
C LEU A 45 10.83 -1.75 25.33
N GLN A 46 10.11 -2.82 25.65
CA GLN A 46 10.29 -4.12 24.98
C GLN A 46 8.94 -4.65 24.49
N ARG A 47 8.94 -5.26 23.31
CA ARG A 47 7.77 -5.91 22.72
C ARG A 47 8.16 -7.27 22.16
N THR A 48 7.52 -8.32 22.67
CA THR A 48 7.62 -9.70 22.17
C THR A 48 6.39 -10.01 21.34
N GLN A 49 6.56 -10.42 20.09
CA GLN A 49 5.46 -10.78 19.19
C GLN A 49 5.93 -11.78 18.13
N LEU A 50 4.98 -12.52 17.55
CA LEU A 50 5.27 -13.24 16.30
C LEU A 50 5.61 -12.23 15.19
N PRO A 51 6.64 -12.47 14.37
CA PRO A 51 7.04 -11.58 13.29
C PRO A 51 6.10 -11.68 12.06
N LEU A 52 4.79 -11.65 12.30
CA LEU A 52 3.75 -11.80 11.30
C LEU A 52 2.81 -10.60 11.31
N LEU A 53 2.35 -10.25 10.11
CA LEU A 53 1.34 -9.22 9.88
C LEU A 53 0.35 -9.74 8.83
N PRO A 54 -0.97 -9.54 9.01
CA PRO A 54 -1.93 -9.85 7.96
C PRO A 54 -1.58 -9.09 6.67
N CYS A 55 -1.37 -9.81 5.57
CA CYS A 55 -0.90 -9.24 4.31
C CYS A 55 -1.99 -9.11 3.23
N TRP A 56 -3.22 -9.55 3.51
CA TRP A 56 -4.36 -9.39 2.59
C TRP A 56 -4.78 -7.94 2.40
N ALA A 57 -4.47 -7.08 3.37
CA ALA A 57 -4.69 -5.66 3.26
C ALA A 57 -3.41 -4.92 3.58
N ALA A 58 -2.93 -4.14 2.62
CA ALA A 58 -1.73 -3.35 2.77
C ALA A 58 -2.06 -1.88 2.51
N THR A 59 -1.31 -0.98 3.14
CA THR A 59 -1.40 0.43 2.80
C THR A 59 -0.69 0.68 1.47
N ARG A 60 -1.09 1.73 0.75
CA ARG A 60 -0.49 2.10 -0.53
C ARG A 60 1.03 2.23 -0.48
N HIS A 61 1.56 2.77 0.62
CA HIS A 61 3.00 2.90 0.86
C HIS A 61 3.72 1.55 1.00
N LYS A 62 3.03 0.50 1.45
CA LYS A 62 3.61 -0.86 1.56
C LYS A 62 3.59 -1.64 0.25
N VAL A 63 2.77 -1.23 -0.73
CA VAL A 63 2.69 -1.85 -2.07
C VAL A 63 3.35 -1.00 -3.16
N GLN A 64 3.97 0.13 -2.81
CA GLN A 64 4.66 0.98 -3.76
C GLN A 64 5.83 0.20 -4.40
N GLY A 65 5.82 0.10 -5.74
CA GLY A 65 6.81 -0.69 -6.49
C GLY A 65 6.40 -2.14 -6.81
N LEU A 66 5.28 -2.63 -6.24
CA LEU A 66 4.72 -3.92 -6.62
C LEU A 66 3.93 -3.82 -7.93
N SER A 67 3.80 -4.95 -8.63
CA SER A 67 2.88 -5.16 -9.75
C SER A 67 1.93 -6.30 -9.40
N LEU A 68 0.63 -6.01 -9.36
CA LEU A 68 -0.40 -6.93 -8.91
C LEU A 68 -1.24 -7.43 -10.09
N ASN A 69 -1.66 -8.69 -10.04
CA ASN A 69 -2.58 -9.27 -11.03
C ASN A 69 -4.02 -8.84 -10.79
N ALA A 70 -4.44 -8.78 -9.52
CA ALA A 70 -5.74 -8.28 -9.10
C ALA A 70 -5.63 -7.53 -7.77
N ASP A 71 -6.51 -6.54 -7.56
CA ASP A 71 -6.58 -5.76 -6.32
C ASP A 71 -7.97 -5.15 -6.09
N VAL A 72 -8.36 -4.99 -4.83
CA VAL A 72 -9.55 -4.24 -4.42
C VAL A 72 -9.10 -2.89 -3.86
N ILE A 73 -9.55 -1.84 -4.52
CA ILE A 73 -9.11 -0.47 -4.27
C ILE A 73 -10.27 0.34 -3.69
N ASP A 74 -10.11 0.81 -2.45
CA ASP A 74 -11.02 1.79 -1.85
C ASP A 74 -10.68 3.21 -2.34
N LEU A 75 -11.55 3.76 -3.19
CA LEU A 75 -11.50 5.12 -3.72
C LEU A 75 -12.47 6.07 -2.99
N GLY A 76 -12.74 5.74 -1.72
CA GLY A 76 -13.64 6.45 -0.82
C GLY A 76 -13.16 7.80 -0.29
N PRO A 77 -13.95 8.41 0.61
CA PRO A 77 -13.68 9.73 1.19
C PRO A 77 -12.40 9.78 2.03
N LYS A 78 -11.86 8.61 2.40
CA LYS A 78 -10.62 8.47 3.16
C LYS A 78 -9.36 8.78 2.35
N MET A 79 -9.45 8.97 1.03
CA MET A 79 -8.33 9.51 0.24
C MET A 79 -8.05 10.97 0.64
N PHE A 80 -6.78 11.27 0.92
CA PHE A 80 -6.36 12.55 1.49
C PHE A 80 -5.16 13.21 0.79
N GLU A 81 -4.49 12.53 -0.13
CA GLU A 81 -3.34 13.06 -0.87
C GLU A 81 -3.58 13.03 -2.39
N ASP A 82 -2.97 13.98 -3.11
CA ASP A 82 -3.02 14.05 -4.57
C ASP A 82 -2.30 12.85 -5.22
N GLY A 83 -2.81 12.39 -6.37
CA GLY A 83 -2.22 11.27 -7.11
C GLY A 83 -2.38 9.89 -6.45
N MET A 84 -2.98 9.83 -5.26
CA MET A 84 -3.29 8.59 -4.53
C MET A 84 -4.05 7.56 -5.37
N ALA A 85 -5.14 7.99 -6.01
CA ALA A 85 -5.97 7.13 -6.85
C ALA A 85 -5.16 6.54 -8.00
N TYR A 86 -4.33 7.36 -8.66
CA TYR A 86 -3.44 6.93 -9.73
C TYR A 86 -2.41 5.90 -9.27
N VAL A 87 -1.77 6.14 -8.12
CA VAL A 87 -0.76 5.20 -7.60
C VAL A 87 -1.39 3.84 -7.29
N ALA A 88 -2.59 3.79 -6.69
CA ALA A 88 -3.32 2.53 -6.47
C ALA A 88 -3.68 1.82 -7.78
N LEU A 89 -4.34 2.52 -8.70
CA LEU A 89 -4.82 1.93 -9.96
C LEU A 89 -3.66 1.44 -10.84
N SER A 90 -2.54 2.18 -10.86
CA SER A 90 -1.35 1.82 -11.64
C SER A 90 -0.59 0.59 -11.10
N ARG A 91 -0.98 0.02 -9.95
CA ARG A 91 -0.39 -1.23 -9.47
C ARG A 91 -0.96 -2.47 -10.16
N VAL A 92 -2.19 -2.38 -10.67
CA VAL A 92 -2.88 -3.53 -11.29
C VAL A 92 -2.59 -3.56 -12.79
N ARG A 93 -2.18 -4.73 -13.29
CA ARG A 93 -1.73 -4.90 -14.69
C ARG A 93 -2.86 -4.84 -15.72
N THR A 94 -4.06 -5.23 -15.33
CA THR A 94 -5.22 -5.32 -16.23
C THR A 94 -6.43 -4.67 -15.60
N LEU A 95 -7.31 -4.09 -16.42
CA LEU A 95 -8.54 -3.47 -15.91
C LEU A 95 -9.48 -4.50 -15.28
N GLN A 96 -9.49 -5.74 -15.83
CA GLN A 96 -10.28 -6.85 -15.29
C GLN A 96 -9.84 -7.27 -13.88
N GLY A 97 -8.58 -7.02 -13.51
CA GLY A 97 -8.06 -7.28 -12.17
C GLY A 97 -8.43 -6.21 -11.14
N VAL A 98 -9.12 -5.12 -11.53
CA VAL A 98 -9.45 -4.01 -10.63
C VAL A 98 -10.88 -4.16 -10.12
N ALA A 99 -11.03 -4.26 -8.80
CA ALA A 99 -12.30 -4.01 -8.14
C ALA A 99 -12.24 -2.68 -7.38
N GLN A 100 -13.12 -1.74 -7.67
CA GLN A 100 -13.16 -0.45 -6.97
C GLN A 100 -14.32 -0.39 -5.97
N LEU A 101 -14.08 0.25 -4.83
CA LEU A 101 -15.08 0.50 -3.80
C LEU A 101 -15.21 2.00 -3.57
N GLY A 102 -16.45 2.47 -3.38
CA GLY A 102 -16.74 3.79 -2.81
C GLY A 102 -16.22 4.99 -3.61
N LEU A 103 -16.13 4.91 -4.94
CA LEU A 103 -15.57 5.98 -5.79
C LEU A 103 -16.14 7.37 -5.46
N VAL A 104 -15.27 8.27 -4.99
CA VAL A 104 -15.55 9.71 -4.84
C VAL A 104 -14.71 10.48 -5.86
N GLU A 105 -15.28 10.80 -7.02
CA GLU A 105 -14.56 11.44 -8.13
C GLU A 105 -13.87 12.75 -7.73
N LYS A 106 -14.49 13.55 -6.85
CA LYS A 106 -13.93 14.81 -6.34
C LYS A 106 -12.60 14.64 -5.59
N LYS A 107 -12.27 13.42 -5.16
CA LYS A 107 -11.02 13.07 -4.47
C LYS A 107 -9.92 12.59 -5.41
N ILE A 108 -10.20 12.46 -6.71
CA ILE A 108 -9.18 12.19 -7.72
C ILE A 108 -8.56 13.54 -8.08
N THR A 109 -7.56 13.94 -7.30
CA THR A 109 -6.90 15.24 -7.42
C THR A 109 -5.47 15.09 -7.93
N LEU A 110 -4.99 16.16 -8.58
CA LEU A 110 -3.64 16.30 -9.09
C LEU A 110 -2.99 17.51 -8.41
N SER A 111 -1.75 17.35 -7.97
CA SER A 111 -0.96 18.45 -7.44
C SER A 111 -0.72 19.50 -8.51
N THR A 112 -1.06 20.75 -8.21
CA THR A 112 -0.86 21.89 -9.11
C THR A 112 0.62 22.07 -9.45
N VAL A 113 1.51 21.96 -8.47
CA VAL A 113 2.97 22.06 -8.66
C VAL A 113 3.47 20.99 -9.64
N ALA A 114 3.02 19.74 -9.50
CA ALA A 114 3.41 18.67 -10.41
C ALA A 114 2.85 18.89 -11.83
N ASN A 115 1.64 19.43 -11.95
CA ASN A 115 1.03 19.75 -13.22
C ASN A 115 1.76 20.90 -13.94
N ASP A 116 2.08 21.96 -13.22
CA ASP A 116 2.80 23.12 -13.74
C ASP A 116 4.19 22.73 -14.24
N GLU A 117 4.90 21.91 -13.47
CA GLU A 117 6.21 21.38 -13.87
C GLU A 117 6.10 20.46 -15.10
N MET A 118 5.09 19.59 -15.16
CA MET A 118 4.83 18.76 -16.35
C MET A 118 4.54 19.63 -17.59
N ASN A 119 3.79 20.72 -17.44
CA ASN A 119 3.50 21.66 -18.53
C ASN A 119 4.76 22.41 -18.98
N ARG A 120 5.62 22.82 -18.04
CA ARG A 120 6.93 23.42 -18.35
C ARG A 120 7.78 22.47 -19.19
N LEU A 121 7.85 21.19 -18.83
CA LEU A 121 8.61 20.18 -19.57
C LEU A 121 8.05 19.91 -20.97
N ARG A 122 6.71 19.89 -21.12
CA ARG A 122 6.06 19.70 -22.42
C ARG A 122 6.38 20.82 -23.41
N ASN A 123 6.40 22.06 -22.94
CA ASN A 123 6.67 23.23 -23.79
C ASN A 123 8.15 23.44 -24.13
N HIS A 124 9.06 22.68 -23.49
CA HIS A 124 10.51 22.72 -23.71
C HIS A 124 11.07 21.48 -24.43
N ARG A 125 10.22 20.58 -24.93
CA ARG A 125 10.64 19.49 -25.82
C ARG A 125 10.76 19.98 -27.26
N LEU A 126 11.95 19.76 -27.86
CA LEU A 126 12.29 20.00 -29.27
C LEU A 126 11.25 19.47 -30.24
#